data_AF-A0A7Y2P080-F1
#
_entry.id   AF-A0A7Y2P080-F1
#
_cell.length_a   1.000
_cell.length_b   1.000
_cell.length_c   1.000
_cell.angle_alpha   90.00
_cell.angle_beta   90.00
_cell.angle_gamma   90.00
#
_symmetry.space_group_name_H-M   'P 1'
#
loop_
_entity.id
_entity.type
_entity.pdbx_description
1 polymer ?
#
loop_
_entity_poly.entity_id
_entity_poly.type
_entity_poly.pdbx_seq_one_letter_code
_entity_poly.pdbx_strand_id
1 'polypeptide(L)'
;MKNIRAWILEAEASESADFDGQVSRLLGCIDLSLDTWASLAARFQIDLFCGWFMHESNEGVTISPNTTRMLGERHIALSVDIYAPLKDEH
;
A
#
# COMPACT_ATOMS: atom_id res chain seq x y z
N MET A 1 3.33 8.75 -23.61
CA MET A 1 3.65 8.21 -22.27
C MET A 1 5.02 8.72 -21.85
N LYS A 2 5.11 9.39 -20.70
CA LYS A 2 6.40 9.71 -20.08
C LYS A 2 7.05 8.39 -19.65
N ASN A 3 8.31 8.16 -20.00
CA ASN A 3 9.07 7.02 -19.48
C ASN A 3 9.33 7.28 -17.99
N ILE A 4 8.47 6.75 -17.13
CA ILE A 4 8.69 6.74 -15.68
C ILE A 4 9.70 5.63 -15.40
N ARG A 5 10.83 5.98 -14.80
CA ARG A 5 11.77 5.00 -14.26
C ARG A 5 11.39 4.78 -12.80
N ALA A 6 10.75 3.65 -12.53
CA ALA A 6 10.34 3.25 -11.19
C ALA A 6 10.80 1.82 -10.90
N TRP A 7 11.00 1.54 -9.62
CA TRP A 7 11.04 0.18 -9.09
C TRP A 7 9.67 -0.10 -8.49
N ILE A 8 9.00 -1.15 -8.99
CA ILE A 8 7.62 -1.46 -8.62
C ILE A 8 7.60 -2.87 -8.04
N LEU A 9 6.94 -3.01 -6.90
CA LEU A 9 6.57 -4.30 -6.32
C LEU A 9 5.05 -4.36 -6.26
N GLU A 10 4.50 -5.52 -6.61
CA GLU A 10 3.05 -5.73 -6.70
C GLU A 10 2.64 -6.90 -5.81
N ALA A 11 1.55 -6.73 -5.07
CA ALA A 11 0.90 -7.82 -4.36
C ALA A 11 -0.16 -8.43 -5.25
N GLU A 12 -0.38 -9.74 -5.11
CA GLU A 12 -1.51 -10.39 -5.76
C GLU A 12 -2.83 -9.85 -5.20
N ALA A 13 -3.82 -9.70 -6.07
CA ALA A 13 -5.17 -9.31 -5.66
C ALA A 13 -5.71 -10.30 -4.62
N SER A 14 -6.34 -9.77 -3.57
CA SER A 14 -6.87 -10.55 -2.46
C SER A 14 -8.33 -10.19 -2.23
N GLU A 15 -9.20 -11.20 -2.28
CA GLU A 15 -10.63 -11.05 -1.95
C GLU A 15 -10.87 -10.87 -0.45
N SER A 16 -9.92 -11.27 0.40
CA SER A 16 -10.07 -11.23 1.86
C SER A 16 -9.81 -9.84 2.46
N ALA A 17 -9.52 -8.85 1.63
CA ALA A 17 -9.24 -7.48 2.06
C ALA A 17 -8.08 -7.38 3.08
N ASP A 18 -7.15 -8.34 3.06
CA ASP A 18 -6.01 -8.44 3.98
C ASP A 18 -4.93 -7.42 3.61
N PHE A 19 -5.16 -6.15 3.95
CA PHE A 19 -4.22 -5.06 3.68
C PHE A 19 -2.91 -5.26 4.46
N ASP A 20 -2.99 -5.51 5.76
CA ASP A 20 -1.82 -5.66 6.65
C ASP A 20 -0.89 -6.80 6.19
N GLY A 21 -1.45 -7.97 5.85
CA GLY A 21 -0.66 -9.10 5.37
C GLY A 21 -0.06 -8.87 3.98
N GLN A 22 -0.72 -8.12 3.10
CA GLN A 22 -0.15 -7.73 1.81
C GLN A 22 1.03 -6.75 1.98
N VAL A 23 0.90 -5.72 2.82
CA VAL A 23 2.02 -4.81 3.08
C VAL A 23 3.20 -5.56 3.70
N SER A 24 2.94 -6.46 4.66
CA SER A 24 3.98 -7.28 5.30
C SER A 24 4.73 -8.14 4.29
N ARG A 25 4.01 -8.79 3.36
CA ARG A 25 4.64 -9.60 2.30
C ARG A 25 5.49 -8.74 1.34
N LEU A 26 4.95 -7.61 0.88
CA LEU A 26 5.67 -6.71 -0.02
C LEU A 26 6.98 -6.22 0.59
N LEU A 27 6.93 -5.71 1.82
CA LEU A 27 8.11 -5.16 2.49
C LEU A 27 9.04 -6.26 3.03
N GLY A 28 8.52 -7.44 3.33
CA GLY A 28 9.31 -8.61 3.72
C GLY A 28 10.23 -9.14 2.62
N CYS A 29 9.95 -8.83 1.35
CA CYS A 29 10.85 -9.14 0.23
C CYS A 29 12.06 -8.19 0.13
N ILE A 30 12.08 -7.10 0.91
CA ILE A 30 13.12 -6.08 0.86
C ILE A 30 13.92 -6.08 2.17
N ASP A 31 15.10 -6.71 2.13
CA ASP A 31 16.02 -6.72 3.27
C ASP A 31 16.95 -5.50 3.22
N LEU A 32 16.44 -4.37 3.70
CA LEU A 32 17.20 -3.11 3.84
C LEU A 32 17.08 -2.56 5.26
N SER A 33 18.19 -2.01 5.77
CA SER A 33 18.18 -1.28 7.04
C SER A 33 17.35 0.00 6.96
N LEU A 34 16.86 0.47 8.11
CA LEU A 34 16.11 1.75 8.19
C LEU A 34 16.95 2.94 7.71
N ASP A 35 18.27 2.94 7.94
CA ASP A 35 19.17 3.98 7.42
C ASP A 35 19.22 3.99 5.88
N THR A 36 19.11 2.82 5.26
CA THR A 36 19.05 2.72 3.80
C THR A 36 17.71 3.22 3.27
N TRP A 37 16.60 2.89 3.94
CA TRP A 37 15.28 3.45 3.63
C TRP A 37 15.26 4.98 3.74
N ALA A 38 15.81 5.54 4.82
CA ALA A 38 15.95 6.98 4.98
C ALA A 38 16.79 7.62 3.86
N SER A 39 17.89 6.97 3.46
CA SER A 39 18.74 7.42 2.35
C SER A 39 18.02 7.38 1.00
N LEU A 40 17.16 6.39 0.77
CA LEU A 40 16.32 6.30 -0.42
C LEU A 40 15.24 7.38 -0.41
N ALA A 41 14.54 7.57 0.71
CA ALA A 41 13.49 8.56 0.87
C ALA A 41 14.01 10.01 0.73
N ALA A 42 15.29 10.26 1.06
CA ALA A 42 15.93 11.54 0.83
C ALA A 42 16.17 11.86 -0.66
N ARG A 43 16.11 10.85 -1.54
CA ARG A 43 16.50 10.95 -2.96
C ARG A 43 15.34 10.66 -3.92
N PHE A 44 14.37 9.88 -3.48
CA PHE A 44 13.28 9.37 -4.31
C PHE A 44 11.96 9.42 -3.54
N GLN A 45 10.87 9.55 -4.30
CA GLN A 45 9.54 9.30 -3.75
C GLN A 45 9.37 7.80 -3.52
N ILE A 46 8.85 7.45 -2.35
CA ILE A 46 8.49 6.08 -2.00
C ILE A 46 7.05 6.12 -1.52
N ASP A 47 6.17 5.40 -2.21
CA ASP A 47 4.76 5.30 -1.89
C ASP A 47 4.28 3.84 -1.96
N LEU A 48 3.17 3.61 -1.27
CA LEU A 48 2.34 2.43 -1.44
C LEU A 48 0.98 2.91 -1.91
N PHE A 49 0.54 2.38 -3.04
CA PHE A 49 -0.79 2.61 -3.58
C PHE A 49 -1.67 1.38 -3.36
N CYS A 50 -2.92 1.60 -2.94
CA CYS A 50 -3.92 0.56 -2.79
C CYS A 50 -5.27 1.06 -3.31
N GLY A 51 -5.92 0.25 -4.16
CA GLY A 51 -7.35 0.40 -4.46
C GLY A 51 -8.16 -0.48 -3.52
N TRP A 52 -9.03 0.14 -2.72
CA TRP A 52 -9.99 -0.55 -1.85
C TRP A 52 -11.37 -0.56 -2.51
N PHE A 53 -11.86 -1.74 -2.85
CA PHE A 53 -13.19 -1.92 -3.43
C PHE A 53 -14.15 -2.37 -2.32
N MET A 54 -15.04 -1.48 -1.90
CA MET A 54 -16.01 -1.79 -0.85
C MET A 54 -17.04 -2.80 -1.35
N HIS A 55 -17.42 -3.72 -0.47
CA HIS A 55 -18.52 -4.67 -0.67
C HIS A 55 -19.88 -4.01 -0.39
N GLU A 56 -19.96 -3.15 0.62
CA GLU A 56 -21.19 -2.44 0.97
C GLU A 56 -20.99 -0.93 1.16
N SER A 57 -22.11 -0.20 1.22
CA SER A 57 -22.07 1.24 1.46
C SER A 57 -21.56 1.51 2.88
N ASN A 58 -20.69 2.51 3.04
CA ASN A 58 -20.12 2.92 4.32
C ASN A 58 -19.27 1.82 4.99
N GLU A 59 -18.58 1.01 4.18
CA GLU A 59 -17.50 0.16 4.64
C GLU A 59 -16.22 0.99 4.87
N GLY A 60 -15.36 0.51 5.77
CA GLY A 60 -14.04 1.09 5.98
C GLY A 60 -12.99 0.02 6.20
N VAL A 61 -11.73 0.37 5.93
CA VAL A 61 -10.57 -0.47 6.23
C VAL A 61 -9.86 0.07 7.46
N THR A 62 -9.52 -0.82 8.39
CA THR A 62 -8.61 -0.48 9.49
C THR A 62 -7.21 -0.94 9.11
N ILE A 63 -6.24 -0.04 9.22
CA ILE A 63 -4.83 -0.37 9.06
C ILE A 63 -4.24 -0.57 10.44
N SER A 64 -3.56 -1.69 10.66
CA SER A 64 -3.01 -1.97 11.99
C SER A 64 -1.95 -0.92 12.41
N PRO A 65 -1.77 -0.69 13.72
CA PRO A 65 -0.68 0.14 14.22
C PRO A 65 0.70 -0.37 13.77
N ASN A 66 0.87 -1.68 13.64
CA ASN A 66 2.12 -2.28 13.19
C ASN A 66 2.41 -1.93 11.73
N THR A 67 1.44 -2.06 10.83
CA THR A 67 1.60 -1.64 9.43
C THR A 67 1.84 -0.15 9.31
N THR A 68 1.11 0.65 10.09
CA THR A 68 1.30 2.11 10.12
C THR A 68 2.72 2.47 10.55
N ARG A 69 3.24 1.83 11.59
CA ARG A 69 4.63 1.98 12.04
C ARG A 69 5.62 1.54 10.96
N MET A 70 5.41 0.36 10.38
CA MET A 70 6.30 -0.23 9.37
C MET A 70 6.46 0.68 8.16
N LEU A 71 5.37 1.31 7.69
CA LEU A 71 5.37 2.32 6.63
C LEU A 71 6.07 3.61 7.07
N GLY A 72 5.73 4.12 8.26
CA GLY A 72 6.29 5.37 8.80
C GLY A 72 7.80 5.32 9.01
N GLU A 73 8.33 4.24 9.57
CA GLU A 73 9.78 4.04 9.77
C GLU A 73 10.56 3.97 8.45
N ARG A 74 9.88 3.63 7.34
CA ARG A 74 10.47 3.53 6.00
C ARG A 74 10.16 4.75 5.13
N HIS A 75 9.51 5.78 5.70
CA HIS A 75 9.08 6.98 4.98
C HIS A 75 8.19 6.69 3.76
N ILE A 76 7.35 5.67 3.84
CA ILE A 76 6.44 5.27 2.76
C ILE A 76 5.10 5.99 2.96
N ALA A 77 4.74 6.84 2.01
CA ALA A 77 3.41 7.44 1.99
C ALA A 77 2.37 6.40 1.54
N LEU A 78 1.25 6.31 2.25
CA LEU A 78 0.13 5.47 1.85
C LEU A 78 -0.90 6.30 1.06
N SER A 79 -1.19 5.89 -0.17
CA SER A 79 -2.29 6.41 -0.98
C SER A 79 -3.36 5.33 -1.13
N VAL A 80 -4.59 5.64 -0.75
CA VAL A 80 -5.73 4.72 -0.86
C VAL A 80 -6.82 5.36 -1.70
N ASP A 81 -7.16 4.71 -2.81
CA ASP A 81 -8.40 5.00 -3.52
C ASP A 81 -9.50 4.09 -2.96
N ILE A 82 -10.58 4.67 -2.44
CA ILE A 82 -11.73 3.92 -1.92
C ILE A 82 -12.85 4.00 -2.96
N TYR A 83 -13.19 2.84 -3.51
CA TYR A 83 -14.25 2.67 -4.51
C TYR A 83 -15.51 2.16 -3.83
N ALA A 84 -16.62 2.85 -4.08
CA ALA A 84 -17.94 2.40 -3.66
C ALA A 84 -18.31 1.07 -4.35
N PRO A 85 -19.20 0.26 -3.74
CA PRO A 85 -19.71 -0.92 -4.42
C PRO A 85 -20.31 -0.49 -5.75
N LEU A 86 -19.98 -1.20 -6.83
CA LEU A 86 -20.72 -1.09 -8.06
C LEU A 86 -22.15 -1.53 -7.72
N LYS A 87 -23.12 -0.62 -7.79
CA LYS A 87 -24.53 -1.01 -7.68
C LYS A 87 -24.77 -2.13 -8.70
N ASP A 88 -25.24 -3.28 -8.27
CA ASP A 88 -25.99 -4.15 -9.17
C ASP A 88 -27.11 -3.27 -9.72
N GLU A 89 -27.17 -3.11 -11.04
CA GLU A 89 -28.27 -2.44 -11.71
C GLU A 89 -29.57 -3.10 -11.23
N HIS A 90 -30.41 -2.34 -10.53
CA HIS A 90 -31.74 -2.78 -10.10
C HIS A 90 -32.63 -3.10 -11.30
#